data_AF-A0A1M6N9E3-F1
#
_entry.id   AF-A0A1M6N9E3-F1
#
_cell.length_a   1.000
_cell.length_b   1.000
_cell.length_c   1.000
_cell.angle_alpha   90.00
_cell.angle_beta   90.00
_cell.angle_gamma   90.00
#
_symmetry.space_group_name_H-M   'P 1'
#
loop_
_entity.id
_entity.type
_entity.pdbx_description
1 polymer ?
#
loop_
_entity_poly.entity_id
_entity_poly.type
_entity_poly.pdbx_seq_one_letter_code
_entity_poly.pdbx_strand_id
1 'polypeptide(L)' 'MKIIWYNSESKKYNCGSSQDFISEVSQVNEPSSLAIVMKFNQHSTNLARKVLRQLNLVNHEMEEYLASS' A
#
# COMPACT_ATOMS: atom_id res chain seq x y z
N MET A 1 -6.92 6.82 12.64
CA MET A 1 -6.25 5.55 12.25
C MET A 1 -5.73 5.69 10.82
N LYS A 2 -4.58 5.10 10.50
CA LYS A 2 -4.06 4.98 9.14
C LYS A 2 -3.89 3.51 8.79
N ILE A 3 -4.15 3.15 7.53
CA ILE A 3 -4.05 1.80 6.99
C ILE A 3 -3.07 1.88 5.84
N ILE A 4 -2.13 0.93 5.77
CA ILE A 4 -1.34 0.67 4.57
C ILE A 4 -1.90 -0.59 3.94
N TRP A 5 -2.12 -0.55 2.63
CA TRP A 5 -2.51 -1.70 1.83
C TRP A 5 -1.68 -1.78 0.56
N TYR A 6 -1.55 -2.98 0.02
CA TYR A 6 -0.94 -3.25 -1.26
C TYR A 6 -2.03 -3.46 -2.31
N ASN A 7 -1.81 -2.92 -3.50
CA ASN A 7 -2.64 -3.14 -4.68
C ASN A 7 -1.80 -3.86 -5.74
N SER A 8 -2.16 -5.10 -6.06
CA SER A 8 -1.42 -5.92 -7.03
C SER A 8 -1.66 -5.52 -8.50
N GLU A 9 -2.78 -4.85 -8.83
CA GLU A 9 -3.04 -4.32 -10.18
C GLU A 9 -2.08 -3.17 -10.50
N SER A 10 -1.91 -2.23 -9.56
CA SER A 10 -0.99 -1.09 -9.71
C SER A 10 0.42 -1.36 -9.19
N LYS A 11 0.64 -2.54 -8.60
CA LYS A 11 1.88 -2.96 -7.93
C LYS A 11 2.42 -1.90 -6.96
N LYS A 12 1.54 -1.35 -6.14
CA LYS A 12 1.89 -0.21 -5.28
C LYS A 12 1.33 -0.34 -3.88
N TYR A 13 2.09 0.14 -2.91
CA TYR A 13 1.59 0.35 -1.55
C TYR A 13 0.95 1.74 -1.43
N ASN A 14 -0.26 1.76 -0.90
CA ASN A 14 -1.05 2.96 -0.63
C ASN A 14 -1.28 3.14 0.88
N CYS A 15 -1.66 4.35 1.29
CA CYS A 15 -1.91 4.67 2.70
C CYS A 15 -3.03 5.68 2.86
N GLY A 16 -3.93 5.41 3.80
CA GLY A 16 -5.12 6.23 4.00
C GLY A 16 -5.91 5.83 5.24
N SER A 17 -7.11 6.36 5.35
CA SER A 17 -8.14 5.95 6.31
C SER A 17 -8.85 4.68 5.84
N SER A 18 -9.76 4.15 6.66
CA SER A 18 -10.67 3.08 6.24
C SER A 18 -11.54 3.49 5.07
N GLN A 19 -11.95 4.76 5.01
CA GLN A 19 -12.78 5.28 3.92
C GLN A 19 -12.00 5.29 2.60
N ASP A 20 -10.74 5.73 2.63
CA ASP A 20 -9.87 5.73 1.45
C ASP A 20 -9.69 4.30 0.90
N PHE A 21 -9.50 3.31 1.78
CA PHE A 21 -9.41 1.91 1.39
C PHE A 21 -10.71 1.39 0.76
N ILE A 22 -11.87 1.64 1.39
CA ILE A 22 -13.18 1.22 0.85
C ILE A 22 -13.46 1.89 -0.51
N SER A 23 -13.07 3.15 -0.67
CA SER A 23 -13.16 3.85 -1.95
C SER A 23 -12.30 3.19 -3.02
N GLU A 24 -11.08 2.76 -2.71
CA GLU A 24 -10.23 2.03 -3.66
C GLU A 24 -10.78 0.63 -3.98
N VAL A 25 -11.30 -0.11 -3.00
CA VAL A 25 -12.00 -1.40 -3.21
C VAL A 25 -13.14 -1.28 -4.22
N SER A 26 -13.82 -0.13 -4.23
CA SER A 26 -14.94 0.13 -5.15
C SER A 26 -14.50 0.55 -6.55
N GLN A 27 -13.20 0.83 -6.76
CA GLN A 27 -12.63 1.34 -8.01
C GLN A 27 -11.75 0.33 -8.74
N VAL A 28 -11.19 -0.66 -8.03
CA VAL A 28 -10.39 -1.73 -8.64
C VAL A 28 -11.25 -2.72 -9.42
N ASN A 29 -10.64 -3.37 -10.42
CA ASN A 29 -11.34 -4.37 -11.23
C ASN A 29 -11.55 -5.66 -10.44
N GLU A 30 -10.55 -6.04 -9.65
CA GLU A 30 -10.54 -7.25 -8.83
C GLU A 30 -10.32 -6.88 -7.35
N PRO A 31 -11.36 -6.92 -6.49
CA PRO A 31 -11.21 -6.59 -5.07
C PRO A 31 -10.17 -7.44 -4.31
N SER A 32 -9.90 -8.68 -4.75
CA SER A 32 -8.85 -9.55 -4.21
C SER A 32 -7.43 -9.04 -4.50
N SER A 33 -7.26 -8.07 -5.39
CA SER A 33 -5.97 -7.41 -5.65
C SER A 33 -5.49 -6.55 -4.48
N LEU A 34 -6.40 -6.19 -3.57
CA LEU A 34 -6.13 -5.32 -2.43
C LEU A 34 -5.89 -6.13 -1.16
N ALA A 35 -4.75 -5.91 -0.51
CA ALA A 35 -4.40 -6.56 0.75
C ALA A 35 -4.01 -5.52 1.81
N ILE A 36 -4.69 -5.51 2.96
CA ILE A 36 -4.27 -4.69 4.11
C ILE A 36 -2.98 -5.27 4.68
N VAL A 37 -1.93 -4.46 4.73
CA VAL A 37 -0.59 -4.84 5.21
C VAL A 37 -0.40 -4.42 6.66
N MET A 38 -0.82 -3.21 7.02
CA MET A 38 -0.56 -2.66 8.35
C MET A 38 -1.60 -1.63 8.79
N LYS A 39 -1.90 -1.57 10.09
CA LYS A 39 -2.77 -0.55 10.70
C LYS A 39 -2.00 0.23 11.76
N PHE A 40 -2.18 1.55 11.73
CA PHE A 40 -1.55 2.50 12.63
C PHE A 40 -2.62 3.27 13.40
N ASN A 41 -2.41 3.44 14.70
CA ASN A 41 -3.22 4.36 15.49
C ASN A 41 -3.04 5.82 15.00
N GLN A 42 -3.88 6.72 15.48
CA GLN A 42 -3.89 8.12 15.05
C GLN A 42 -2.59 8.89 15.34
N HIS A 43 -1.88 8.52 16.41
CA HIS A 43 -0.64 9.17 16.84
C HIS A 43 0.57 8.74 16.00
N SER A 44 0.47 7.61 15.32
CA SER A 44 1.55 7.01 14.50
C SER A 44 1.51 7.41 13.03
N THR A 45 0.88 8.54 12.67
CA THR A 45 0.76 8.98 11.27
C THR A 45 2.13 9.18 10.59
N ASN A 46 3.12 9.73 11.32
CA ASN A 46 4.47 9.91 10.77
C ASN A 46 5.19 8.57 10.56
N LEU A 47 4.96 7.59 11.44
CA LEU A 47 5.51 6.25 11.28
C LEU A 47 4.89 5.56 10.06
N ALA A 48 3.56 5.67 9.87
CA ALA A 48 2.88 5.13 8.70
C ALA A 48 3.47 5.65 7.39
N ARG A 49 3.78 6.95 7.30
CA ARG A 49 4.44 7.54 6.12
C ARG A 49 5.85 7.01 5.91
N LYS A 50 6.64 6.85 6.97
CA LYS A 50 8.00 6.28 6.87
C LYS A 50 7.95 4.83 6.37
N VAL A 51 7.05 4.01 6.92
CA VAL A 51 6.85 2.62 6.50
C VAL A 51 6.40 2.55 5.05
N LEU A 52 5.42 3.35 4.64
CA LEU A 52 4.95 3.44 3.25
C LEU A 52 6.10 3.73 2.27
N ARG A 53 6.97 4.69 2.62
CA ARG A 53 8.12 5.05 1.78
C ARG A 53 9.09 3.88 1.62
N GLN A 54 9.40 3.17 2.70
CA GLN A 54 10.31 2.02 2.64
C GLN A 54 9.73 0.87 1.83
N LEU A 55 8.42 0.57 2.00
CA LEU A 55 7.74 -0.47 1.23
C LEU A 55 7.79 -0.19 -0.28
N ASN A 56 7.47 1.03 -0.70
CA ASN A 56 7.51 1.38 -2.12
C ASN A 56 8.94 1.43 -2.69
N LEU A 57 9.95 1.78 -1.88
CA LEU A 57 11.35 1.74 -2.30
C LEU A 57 11.80 0.30 -2.60
N VAL A 58 11.58 -0.61 -1.65
CA VAL A 58 11.95 -2.02 -1.83
C VAL A 58 11.15 -2.66 -2.97
N ASN A 59 9.87 -2.31 -3.12
CA ASN A 59 9.04 -2.83 -4.22
C ASN A 59 9.61 -2.42 -5.58
N HIS A 60 10.01 -1.16 -5.72
CA HIS A 60 10.62 -0.66 -6.95
C HIS A 60 11.94 -1.36 -7.26
N GLU A 61 12.82 -1.52 -6.26
CA GLU A 61 14.10 -2.23 -6.42
C GLU A 61 13.89 -3.70 -6.85
N MET A 62 12.89 -4.38 -6.29
CA MET A 62 12.56 -5.76 -6.69
C MET A 62 12.02 -5.84 -8.12
N GLU A 63 11.19 -4.89 -8.54
CA GLU A 63 10.70 -4.83 -9.92
C GLU A 63 11.82 -4.62 -10.92
N GLU A 64 12.78 -3.74 -10.62
CA GLU A 64 13.98 -3.54 -11.44
C GLU A 64 14.83 -4.81 -11.52
N TYR A 65 15.05 -5.47 -10.37
CA TYR A 65 15.80 -6.72 -10.32
C TYR A 65 15.16 -7.81 -11.20
N LEU A 66 13.84 -8.02 -11.06
CA LEU A 66 13.10 -9.01 -11.85
C LEU A 66 13.06 -8.68 -13.34
N ALA A 67 13.07 -7.41 -13.72
CA ALA A 67 13.12 -6.99 -15.13
C ALA A 67 14.51 -7.17 -15.77
N SER A 68 15.56 -7.23 -14.96
CA SER A 68 16.95 -7.39 -15.40
C SER A 68 17.44 -8.85 -15.42
N SER A 69 16.64 -9.79 -14.90
CA SER A 69 16.92 -11.23 -14.82
C SER A 69 16.27 -12.00 -15.95
#